data_AF-A0A1C6VDT5-F1
#
_entry.id   AF-A0A1C6VDT5-F1
#
_cell.length_a   1.000
_cell.length_b   1.000
_cell.length_c   1.000
_cell.angle_alpha   90.00
_cell.angle_beta   90.00
_cell.angle_gamma   90.00
#
_symmetry.space_group_name_H-M   'P 1'
#
loop_
_entity.id
_entity.type
_entity.pdbx_description
1 polymer ?
#
loop_
_entity_poly.entity_id
_entity_poly.type
_entity_poly.pdbx_seq_one_letter_code
_entity_poly.pdbx_strand_id
1 'polypeptide(L)'
;MPTRAPRRCTRPGCPGGGGCARHQRPRPTRQELGYDEDWLRISADFLAAHPWCQGCKKRSSKHTDHIDGDTSNREEWNLQALCRRCHGAKTVAHDGGFGRPRTPRPGDESE
;
A
#
# COMPACT_ATOMS: atom_id res chain seq x y z
N MET A 1 14.40 -16.62 -28.82
CA MET A 1 14.51 -17.05 -27.41
C MET A 1 13.23 -17.77 -27.02
N PRO A 2 13.26 -18.93 -26.34
CA PRO A 2 12.03 -19.62 -25.96
C PRO A 2 11.29 -18.77 -24.91
N THR A 3 10.05 -18.43 -25.20
CA THR A 3 9.16 -17.79 -24.24
C THR A 3 8.79 -18.81 -23.16
N ARG A 4 8.78 -18.36 -21.91
CA ARG A 4 8.39 -19.19 -20.76
C ARG A 4 6.99 -19.76 -21.00
N ALA A 5 6.84 -21.07 -20.83
CA ALA A 5 5.53 -21.73 -20.91
C ALA A 5 4.51 -21.07 -19.97
N PRO A 6 3.24 -20.93 -20.39
CA PRO A 6 2.21 -20.32 -19.57
C PRO A 6 2.04 -21.10 -18.26
N ARG A 7 1.89 -20.37 -17.15
CA ARG A 7 1.63 -21.00 -15.85
C ARG A 7 0.26 -21.69 -15.89
N ARG A 8 0.08 -22.75 -15.09
CA ARG A 8 -1.25 -23.30 -14.81
C ARG A 8 -2.00 -22.37 -13.86
N CYS A 9 -3.33 -22.48 -13.83
CA CYS A 9 -4.15 -21.83 -12.81
C CYS A 9 -3.69 -22.27 -11.41
N THR A 10 -3.74 -21.35 -10.45
CA THR A 10 -3.38 -21.60 -9.04
C THR A 10 -4.48 -22.34 -8.27
N ARG A 11 -5.71 -22.41 -8.80
CA ARG A 11 -6.81 -23.16 -8.17
C ARG A 11 -6.62 -24.66 -8.40
N PRO A 12 -6.58 -25.50 -7.35
CA PRO A 12 -6.46 -26.96 -7.49
C PRO A 12 -7.53 -27.55 -8.43
N GLY A 13 -7.12 -28.41 -9.35
CA GLY A 13 -8.03 -29.08 -10.30
C GLY A 13 -8.56 -28.21 -11.45
N CYS A 14 -8.15 -26.94 -11.56
CA CYS A 14 -8.58 -26.10 -12.67
C CYS A 14 -7.74 -26.35 -13.93
N PRO A 15 -8.33 -26.68 -15.09
CA PRO A 15 -7.58 -26.90 -16.34
C PRO A 15 -7.11 -25.60 -16.99
N GLY A 16 -7.52 -24.44 -16.46
CA GLY A 16 -7.17 -23.13 -17.01
C GLY A 16 -5.69 -22.76 -16.84
N GLY A 17 -5.25 -21.76 -17.61
CA GLY A 17 -3.95 -21.13 -17.44
C GLY A 17 -3.89 -20.17 -16.23
N GLY A 18 -2.71 -19.61 -15.98
CA GLY A 18 -2.46 -18.63 -14.95
C GLY A 18 -3.34 -17.39 -15.17
N GLY A 19 -4.11 -17.00 -14.15
CA GLY A 19 -5.07 -15.91 -14.26
C GLY A 19 -6.33 -16.24 -15.05
N CYS A 20 -6.76 -17.51 -15.09
CA CYS A 20 -7.99 -17.89 -15.78
C CYS A 20 -9.20 -17.04 -15.36
N ALA A 21 -10.05 -16.64 -16.31
CA ALA A 21 -11.21 -15.78 -16.05
C ALA A 21 -12.14 -16.32 -14.94
N ARG A 22 -12.31 -17.65 -14.83
CA ARG A 22 -13.10 -18.32 -13.78
C ARG A 22 -12.61 -18.05 -12.35
N HIS A 23 -11.33 -17.77 -12.17
CA HIS A 23 -10.71 -17.56 -10.85
C HIS A 23 -9.95 -16.23 -10.79
N GLN A 24 -10.23 -15.33 -11.73
CA GLN A 24 -9.74 -13.97 -11.66
C GLN A 24 -10.63 -13.21 -10.69
N ARG A 25 -10.03 -12.72 -9.60
CA ARG A 25 -10.71 -11.76 -8.73
C ARG A 25 -10.42 -10.37 -9.29
N PRO A 26 -11.44 -9.52 -9.53
CA PRO A 26 -11.20 -8.14 -9.89
C PRO A 26 -10.38 -7.50 -8.77
N ARG A 27 -9.30 -6.82 -9.15
CA ARG A 27 -8.52 -6.04 -8.19
C ARG A 27 -9.26 -4.74 -7.96
N PRO A 28 -9.52 -4.33 -6.71
CA PRO A 28 -10.11 -3.03 -6.45
C PRO A 28 -9.22 -1.94 -7.05
N THR A 29 -9.87 -0.95 -7.64
CA THR A 29 -9.26 0.28 -8.14
C THR A 29 -8.64 1.07 -7.00
N ARG A 30 -7.79 2.03 -7.34
CA ARG A 30 -7.16 2.92 -6.36
C ARG A 30 -8.22 3.70 -5.56
N GLN A 31 -9.29 4.14 -6.21
CA GLN A 31 -10.39 4.87 -5.59
C GLN A 31 -11.19 3.99 -4.62
N GLU A 32 -11.48 2.74 -5.00
CA GLU A 32 -12.12 1.76 -4.11
C GLU A 32 -11.26 1.40 -2.88
N LEU A 33 -9.95 1.64 -2.97
CA LEU A 33 -8.99 1.49 -1.86
C LEU A 33 -8.84 2.78 -1.02
N GLY A 34 -9.69 3.79 -1.20
CA GLY A 34 -9.69 5.02 -0.41
C GLY A 34 -8.71 6.11 -0.86
N TYR A 35 -7.99 5.89 -1.97
CA TYR A 35 -7.05 6.86 -2.56
C TYR A 35 -7.73 7.65 -3.70
N ASP A 36 -8.79 8.37 -3.35
CA ASP A 36 -9.57 9.22 -4.25
C ASP A 36 -8.90 10.59 -4.50
N GLU A 37 -9.63 11.51 -5.16
CA GLU A 37 -9.12 12.86 -5.48
C GLU A 37 -8.89 13.71 -4.23
N ASP A 38 -9.74 13.56 -3.20
CA ASP A 38 -9.57 14.26 -1.93
C ASP A 38 -8.28 13.83 -1.24
N TRP A 39 -7.97 12.53 -1.23
CA TRP A 39 -6.70 12.03 -0.74
C TRP A 39 -5.50 12.63 -1.49
N LEU A 40 -5.58 12.75 -2.82
CA LEU A 40 -4.49 13.34 -3.60
C LEU A 40 -4.23 14.80 -3.20
N ARG A 41 -5.28 15.58 -2.94
CA ARG A 41 -5.17 16.96 -2.44
C ARG A 41 -4.54 17.00 -1.06
N ILE A 42 -5.12 16.27 -0.10
CA ILE A 42 -4.64 16.21 1.30
C ILE A 42 -3.17 15.77 1.35
N SER A 43 -2.80 14.74 0.58
CA SER A 43 -1.44 14.24 0.52
C SER A 43 -0.46 15.28 -0.06
N ALA A 44 -0.86 16.01 -1.09
CA ALA A 44 -0.02 17.07 -1.68
C ALA A 44 0.21 18.22 -0.69
N ASP A 45 -0.86 18.70 -0.05
CA ASP A 45 -0.79 19.80 0.94
C ASP A 45 0.06 19.39 2.14
N PHE A 46 -0.14 18.17 2.66
CA PHE A 46 0.64 17.64 3.76
C PHE A 46 2.13 17.50 3.41
N LEU A 47 2.46 17.03 2.20
CA LEU A 47 3.87 16.95 1.76
C LEU A 47 4.52 18.32 1.58
N ALA A 48 3.74 19.34 1.18
CA ALA A 48 4.24 20.71 1.10
C ALA A 48 4.54 21.29 2.49
N ALA A 49 3.68 21.03 3.48
CA ALA A 49 3.90 21.44 4.87
C ALA A 49 5.03 20.66 5.56
N HIS A 50 5.25 19.40 5.17
CA HIS A 50 6.26 18.52 5.76
C HIS A 50 7.32 18.10 4.73
N PRO A 51 8.24 19.01 4.33
CA PRO A 51 9.22 18.74 3.27
C PRO A 51 10.29 17.70 3.65
N TRP A 52 10.44 17.41 4.95
CA TRP A 52 11.45 16.49 5.48
C TRP A 52 10.81 15.20 6.00
N CYS A 53 11.46 14.07 5.75
CA CYS A 53 11.04 12.76 6.22
C CYS A 53 10.97 12.71 7.75
N GLN A 54 9.80 12.44 8.32
CA GLN A 54 9.62 12.35 9.77
C GLN A 54 10.33 11.13 10.38
N GLY A 55 10.49 10.04 9.63
CA GLY A 55 11.15 8.82 10.13
C GLY A 55 12.68 8.92 10.23
N CYS A 56 13.35 9.61 9.31
CA CYS A 56 14.83 9.70 9.33
C CYS A 56 15.40 11.11 9.43
N LYS A 57 14.58 12.14 9.20
CA LYS A 57 14.94 13.57 9.25
C LYS A 57 16.16 13.99 8.39
N LYS A 58 16.58 13.13 7.46
CA LYS A 58 17.79 13.32 6.62
C LYS A 58 17.50 13.49 5.13
N ARG A 59 16.26 13.25 4.70
CA ARG A 59 15.86 13.24 3.29
C ARG A 59 14.53 13.93 3.12
N SER A 60 14.28 14.46 1.93
CA SER A 60 12.97 14.99 1.60
C SER A 60 11.89 13.92 1.65
N SER A 61 10.71 14.31 2.11
CA SER A 61 9.51 13.50 2.03
C SER A 61 9.09 13.30 0.56
N LYS A 62 8.50 12.13 0.27
CA LYS A 62 8.02 11.75 -1.06
C LYS A 62 6.68 11.02 -1.03
N HIS A 63 6.25 10.57 0.13
CA HIS A 63 5.03 9.80 0.34
C HIS A 63 4.34 10.28 1.61
N THR A 64 3.04 10.51 1.55
CA THR A 64 2.17 10.55 2.73
C THR A 64 1.69 9.14 3.00
N ASP A 65 1.75 8.72 4.26
CA ASP A 65 1.40 7.37 4.69
C ASP A 65 0.55 7.45 5.96
N HIS A 66 -0.49 6.62 6.04
CA HIS A 66 -1.35 6.52 7.22
C HIS A 66 -0.61 5.76 8.33
N ILE A 67 -0.59 6.29 9.54
CA ILE A 67 0.11 5.71 10.68
C ILE A 67 -0.53 4.38 11.06
N ASP A 68 -1.85 4.37 11.28
CA ASP A 68 -2.67 3.19 11.57
C ASP A 68 -2.81 2.24 10.36
N GLY A 69 -2.74 2.78 9.14
CA GLY A 69 -2.96 2.04 7.90
C GLY A 69 -4.43 1.97 7.46
N ASP A 70 -5.33 2.70 8.11
CA ASP A 70 -6.69 2.94 7.67
C ASP A 70 -6.71 4.11 6.67
N THR A 71 -7.09 3.82 5.44
CA THR A 71 -7.16 4.81 4.35
C THR A 71 -8.33 5.79 4.48
N SER A 72 -9.27 5.52 5.39
CA SER A 72 -10.40 6.42 5.69
C SER A 72 -10.06 7.47 6.73
N ASN A 73 -9.10 7.20 7.63
CA ASN A 73 -8.65 8.13 8.67
C ASN A 73 -7.62 9.14 8.12
N ARG A 74 -8.12 10.24 7.57
CA ARG A 74 -7.31 11.29 6.92
C ARG A 74 -6.90 12.41 7.87
N GLU A 75 -7.06 12.21 9.17
CA GLU A 75 -6.70 13.19 10.18
C GLU A 75 -5.20 13.47 10.18
N GLU A 76 -4.81 14.74 10.36
CA GLU A 76 -3.41 15.16 10.27
C GLU A 76 -2.50 14.38 11.24
N TRP A 77 -3.01 14.05 12.43
CA TRP A 77 -2.29 13.25 13.42
C TRP A 77 -2.03 11.81 12.97
N ASN A 78 -2.84 11.28 12.05
CA ASN A 78 -2.69 9.95 11.48
C ASN A 78 -1.83 9.94 10.21
N LEU A 79 -1.41 11.10 9.70
CA LEU A 79 -0.58 11.18 8.50
C LEU A 79 0.89 11.33 8.85
N GLN A 80 1.76 10.67 8.07
CA GLN A 80 3.20 10.88 8.16
C GLN A 80 3.87 11.04 6.79
N ALA A 81 4.83 11.98 6.74
CA ALA A 81 5.60 12.32 5.56
C ALA A 81 6.91 11.54 5.54
N LEU A 82 7.02 10.58 4.63
CA LEU A 82 8.15 9.65 4.57
C LEU A 82 8.94 9.77 3.26
N CYS A 83 10.25 9.57 3.34
CA CYS A 83 11.07 9.32 2.16
C CYS A 83 10.87 7.90 1.63
N ARG A 84 11.18 7.66 0.36
CA ARG A 84 11.07 6.34 -0.31
C ARG A 84 11.64 5.17 0.51
N ARG A 85 12.81 5.36 1.15
CA ARG A 85 13.46 4.30 1.94
C ARG A 85 12.67 3.97 3.22
N CYS A 86 12.26 4.98 3.97
CA CYS A 86 11.52 4.78 5.22
C CYS A 86 10.13 4.22 4.94
N HIS A 87 9.45 4.74 3.92
CA HIS A 87 8.17 4.22 3.46
C HIS A 87 8.29 2.73 3.09
N GLY A 88 9.23 2.35 2.23
CA GLY A 88 9.44 0.95 1.86
C GLY A 88 9.75 0.03 3.04
N ALA A 89 10.54 0.50 4.01
CA ALA A 89 10.81 -0.25 5.24
C ALA A 89 9.51 -0.50 6.05
N LYS A 90 8.67 0.52 6.22
CA LYS A 90 7.36 0.39 6.87
C LYS A 90 6.44 -0.57 6.12
N THR A 91 6.40 -0.50 4.78
CA THR A 91 5.59 -1.40 3.95
C THR A 91 5.98 -2.86 4.15
N VAL A 92 7.28 -3.16 4.21
CA VAL A 92 7.79 -4.52 4.42
C VAL A 92 7.51 -5.01 5.84
N ALA A 93 7.69 -4.14 6.83
CA ALA A 93 7.51 -4.49 8.23
C ALA A 93 6.04 -4.70 8.58
N HIS A 94 5.12 -3.92 8.00
CA HIS A 94 3.75 -3.83 8.51
C HIS A 94 2.64 -3.93 7.45
N ASP A 95 2.85 -3.46 6.22
CA ASP A 95 1.79 -3.48 5.17
C ASP A 95 1.75 -4.76 4.34
N GLY A 96 2.55 -5.77 4.69
CA GLY A 96 2.56 -7.03 3.95
C GLY A 96 3.36 -6.97 2.63
N GLY A 97 4.42 -6.14 2.58
CA GLY A 97 5.34 -6.11 1.45
C GLY A 97 5.82 -7.51 1.04
N PHE A 98 5.91 -7.77 -0.26
CA PHE A 98 6.25 -9.08 -0.86
C PHE A 98 5.23 -10.21 -0.62
N GLY A 99 3.96 -9.88 -0.37
CA GLY A 99 2.90 -10.88 -0.17
C GLY A 99 2.91 -11.48 1.25
N ARG A 100 3.53 -10.78 2.21
CA ARG A 100 3.48 -11.14 3.63
C ARG A 100 2.12 -10.74 4.21
N PRO A 101 1.62 -11.43 5.24
CA PRO A 101 0.45 -10.94 5.97
C PRO A 101 0.75 -9.58 6.60
N ARG A 102 -0.26 -8.71 6.69
CA ARG A 102 -0.17 -7.47 7.46
C ARG A 102 0.06 -7.83 8.93
N THR A 103 0.95 -7.11 9.60
CA THR A 103 1.13 -7.24 11.05
C THR A 103 0.36 -6.13 11.74
N PRO A 104 -0.19 -6.36 12.94
CA PRO A 104 -0.89 -5.32 13.71
C PRO A 104 -0.01 -4.08 13.89
N ARG A 105 -0.63 -2.91 13.80
CA ARG A 105 0.01 -1.61 14.06
C ARG A 105 -0.45 -1.03 15.40
N PRO A 106 0.31 -0.10 15.99
CA PRO A 106 -0.20 0.72 17.08
C PRO A 106 -1.46 1.46 16.57
N GLY A 107 -2.64 1.08 17.08
CA GLY A 107 -3.95 1.57 16.62
C GLY A 107 -4.91 0.48 16.11
N ASP A 108 -4.43 -0.73 15.83
CA ASP A 108 -5.25 -1.90 15.43
C ASP A 108 -5.98 -2.55 16.63
N GLU A 109 -5.64 -2.15 17.87
CA GLU A 109 -6.13 -2.75 19.13
C GLU A 109 -7.40 -2.11 19.70
N SER A 110 -8.25 -1.50 18.88
CA SER A 110 -9.52 -0.94 19.33
C SER A 110 -10.69 -1.72 18.74
N GLU A 111 -11.37 -2.43 19.63
CA GLU A 111 -12.56 -3.28 19.49
C GLU A 111 -13.79 -2.55 18.91
#